data_AF-A0A7C3QCR8-F1
#
_entry.id   AF-A0A7C3QCR8-F1
#
_cell.length_a   1.000
_cell.length_b   1.000
_cell.length_c   1.000
_cell.angle_alpha   90.00
_cell.angle_beta   90.00
_cell.angle_gamma   90.00
#
_symmetry.space_group_name_H-M   'P 1'
#
loop_
_entity.id
_entity.type
_entity.pdbx_description
1 polymer ?
#
loop_
_entity_poly.entity_id
_entity_poly.type
_entity_poly.pdbx_seq_one_letter_code
_entity_poly.pdbx_strand_id
1 'polypeptide(L)'
;PLLPGVMGTEIFAELALAIVPGYEVTAVTDEQFHAPFKFYRMEPQTLYLSATAVPEANGDLRVYTELRSRREIKSGLQEKLHFSATVHLSQEAAAAPDTAFTPPESLDIPAEAIYDIYFHGPAYRVMAGATVAGDQAIGLLADDLPPNVNPADAPEVMAPRLIELCFQTAGVWQLRQQGKMALPLSLDSVTAYQQEREADGRLYAVVQAVDDGEEFAAQVVDENGRVYVTLSGYRTVALPGTVQL
;
A
#
# COMPACT_ATOMS: atom_id res chain seq x y z
N PRO A 1 4.40 -5.94 -16.74
CA PRO A 1 4.37 -5.22 -15.45
C PRO A 1 2.97 -4.78 -15.08
N LEU A 2 2.72 -4.68 -13.77
CA LEU A 2 1.50 -4.11 -13.21
C LEU A 2 1.85 -2.77 -12.57
N LEU A 3 0.90 -1.83 -12.54
CA LEU A 3 0.99 -0.70 -11.62
C LEU A 3 0.90 -1.25 -10.18
N PRO A 4 1.88 -0.98 -9.29
CA PRO A 4 1.76 -1.34 -7.88
C PRO A 4 0.48 -0.78 -7.28
N GLY A 5 -0.22 -1.57 -6.46
CA GLY A 5 -1.48 -1.13 -5.84
C GLY A 5 -1.30 0.15 -5.03
N VAL A 6 -0.22 0.24 -4.25
CA VAL A 6 0.14 1.40 -3.43
C VAL A 6 0.41 2.68 -4.22
N MET A 7 0.81 2.57 -5.49
CA MET A 7 0.90 3.75 -6.36
C MET A 7 -0.48 4.23 -6.80
N GLY A 8 -1.51 3.38 -6.76
CA GLY A 8 -2.90 3.79 -6.86
C GLY A 8 -3.30 4.72 -5.71
N THR A 9 -3.02 4.29 -4.48
CA THR A 9 -3.23 5.07 -3.26
C THR A 9 -2.51 6.42 -3.32
N GLU A 10 -1.22 6.42 -3.71
CA GLU A 10 -0.41 7.63 -3.89
C GLU A 10 -1.01 8.60 -4.91
N ILE A 11 -1.33 8.10 -6.10
CA ILE A 11 -1.90 8.92 -7.18
C ILE A 11 -3.22 9.57 -6.76
N PHE A 12 -4.03 8.88 -5.96
CA PHE A 12 -5.28 9.44 -5.44
C PHE A 12 -5.04 10.58 -4.45
N ALA A 13 -4.08 10.42 -3.55
CA ALA A 13 -3.68 11.46 -2.61
C ALA A 13 -3.10 12.68 -3.34
N GLU A 14 -2.16 12.49 -4.28
CA GLU A 14 -1.62 13.57 -5.11
C GLU A 14 -2.71 14.30 -5.90
N LEU A 15 -3.63 13.55 -6.52
CA LEU A 15 -4.74 14.12 -7.29
C LEU A 15 -5.68 14.96 -6.40
N ALA A 16 -5.97 14.50 -5.18
CA ALA A 16 -6.79 15.23 -4.25
C ALA A 16 -6.13 16.58 -3.88
N LEU A 17 -4.84 16.57 -3.55
CA LEU A 17 -4.07 17.77 -3.22
C LEU A 17 -3.90 18.73 -4.41
N ALA A 18 -3.86 18.20 -5.64
CA ALA A 18 -3.81 19.03 -6.84
C ALA A 18 -5.10 19.84 -7.06
N ILE A 19 -6.25 19.34 -6.58
CA ILE A 19 -7.56 20.00 -6.73
C ILE A 19 -7.84 20.98 -5.58
N VAL A 20 -7.38 20.65 -4.37
CA VAL A 20 -7.57 21.46 -3.16
C VAL A 20 -6.23 21.70 -2.46
N PRO A 21 -5.39 22.59 -3.02
CA PRO A 21 -4.06 22.85 -2.48
C PRO A 21 -4.11 23.48 -1.08
N GLY A 22 -3.12 23.15 -0.24
CA GLY A 22 -2.99 23.66 1.13
C GLY A 22 -3.74 22.85 2.19
N TYR A 23 -4.34 21.73 1.81
CA TYR A 23 -4.84 20.71 2.73
C TYR A 23 -3.79 19.62 2.95
N GLU A 24 -3.97 18.84 4.01
CA GLU A 24 -3.20 17.65 4.32
C GLU A 24 -4.07 16.41 4.13
N VAL A 25 -3.49 15.32 3.63
CA VAL A 25 -4.18 14.03 3.54
C VAL A 25 -4.19 13.37 4.92
N THR A 26 -5.37 13.13 5.46
CA THR A 26 -5.53 12.51 6.79
C THR A 26 -5.77 11.01 6.73
N ALA A 27 -6.38 10.52 5.64
CA ALA A 27 -6.56 9.09 5.37
C ALA A 27 -6.99 8.85 3.93
N VAL A 28 -6.76 7.63 3.44
CA VAL A 28 -7.47 7.06 2.28
C VAL A 28 -8.36 5.94 2.79
N THR A 29 -9.65 5.94 2.45
CA THR A 29 -10.63 4.92 2.84
C THR A 29 -11.33 4.31 1.64
N ASP A 30 -12.00 3.18 1.89
CA ASP A 30 -12.85 2.50 0.92
C ASP A 30 -12.13 2.22 -0.40
N GLU A 31 -10.83 1.87 -0.32
CA GLU A 31 -10.02 1.64 -1.51
C GLU A 31 -10.30 0.24 -2.07
N GLN A 32 -10.57 0.18 -3.36
CA GLN A 32 -10.97 -1.04 -4.08
C GLN A 32 -10.04 -1.27 -5.27
N PHE A 33 -9.42 -2.45 -5.34
CA PHE A 33 -8.55 -2.87 -6.44
C PHE A 33 -9.33 -3.70 -7.47
N HIS A 34 -10.27 -3.06 -8.18
CA HIS A 34 -11.20 -3.70 -9.14
C HIS A 34 -10.50 -4.56 -10.20
N ALA A 35 -9.39 -4.06 -10.73
CA ALA A 35 -8.60 -4.80 -11.72
C ALA A 35 -7.16 -4.28 -11.82
N PRO A 36 -6.18 -5.17 -12.06
CA PRO A 36 -4.80 -4.75 -12.25
C PRO A 36 -4.67 -3.85 -13.49
N PHE A 37 -3.99 -2.72 -13.34
CA PHE A 37 -3.56 -1.90 -14.46
C PHE A 37 -2.28 -2.51 -15.05
N LYS A 38 -2.31 -2.88 -16.33
CA LYS A 38 -1.22 -3.60 -17.00
C LYS A 38 -0.48 -2.68 -17.98
N PHE A 39 0.84 -2.61 -17.85
CA PHE A 39 1.71 -2.01 -18.86
C PHE A 39 2.00 -3.05 -19.94
N TYR A 40 1.24 -2.99 -21.04
CA TYR A 40 1.41 -3.89 -22.17
C TYR A 40 2.75 -3.64 -22.85
N ARG A 41 3.52 -4.71 -23.10
CA ARG A 41 4.80 -4.67 -23.83
C ARG A 41 5.87 -3.73 -23.26
N MET A 42 5.79 -3.38 -21.97
CA MET A 42 6.67 -2.38 -21.35
C MET A 42 6.54 -0.97 -21.96
N GLU A 43 5.45 -0.69 -22.66
CA GLU A 43 5.21 0.61 -23.27
C GLU A 43 4.54 1.56 -22.25
N PRO A 44 4.82 2.88 -22.33
CA PRO A 44 4.09 3.88 -21.56
C PRO A 44 2.58 3.75 -21.80
N GLN A 45 1.78 4.00 -20.76
CA GLN A 45 0.31 3.99 -20.84
C GLN A 45 -0.23 5.25 -20.17
N THR A 46 -1.28 5.82 -20.76
CA THR A 46 -1.99 6.95 -20.17
C THR A 46 -2.95 6.47 -19.08
N LEU A 47 -2.79 7.00 -17.87
CA LEU A 47 -3.73 6.84 -16.77
C LEU A 47 -4.83 7.90 -16.88
N TYR A 48 -6.11 7.51 -16.72
CA TYR A 48 -7.23 8.45 -16.70
C TYR A 48 -7.77 8.54 -15.29
N LEU A 49 -7.56 9.69 -14.68
CA LEU A 49 -7.89 9.96 -13.28
C LEU A 49 -9.10 10.89 -13.21
N SER A 50 -9.97 10.66 -12.25
CA SER A 50 -11.04 11.58 -11.90
C SER A 50 -11.13 11.75 -10.39
N ALA A 51 -11.47 12.96 -9.96
CA ALA A 51 -11.68 13.27 -8.56
C ALA A 51 -12.84 14.24 -8.39
N THR A 52 -13.61 14.09 -7.32
CA THR A 52 -14.70 15.01 -6.94
C THR A 52 -14.61 15.31 -5.45
N ALA A 53 -14.32 16.57 -5.13
CA ALA A 53 -14.25 17.05 -3.76
C ALA A 53 -15.64 17.45 -3.24
N VAL A 54 -15.95 17.05 -2.02
CA VAL A 54 -17.19 17.34 -1.31
C VAL A 54 -16.83 17.90 0.07
N PRO A 55 -17.35 19.07 0.46
CA PRO A 55 -17.13 19.61 1.80
C PRO A 55 -17.77 18.74 2.88
N GLU A 56 -17.08 18.63 4.01
CA GLU A 56 -17.55 18.00 5.24
C GLU A 56 -17.64 19.02 6.39
N ALA A 57 -17.88 18.56 7.61
CA ALA A 57 -17.89 19.42 8.79
C ALA A 57 -16.49 20.00 9.07
N ASN A 58 -16.42 21.08 9.85
CA ASN A 58 -15.17 21.72 10.30
C ASN A 58 -14.21 22.21 9.19
N GLY A 59 -14.69 22.27 7.94
CA GLY A 59 -13.86 22.65 6.80
C GLY A 59 -13.03 21.49 6.23
N ASP A 60 -13.23 20.27 6.72
CA ASP A 60 -12.66 19.06 6.13
C ASP A 60 -13.27 18.78 4.76
N LEU A 61 -12.57 18.02 3.93
CA LEU A 61 -13.03 17.64 2.60
C LEU A 61 -12.91 16.13 2.41
N ARG A 62 -13.85 15.59 1.64
CA ARG A 62 -13.79 14.24 1.11
C ARG A 62 -13.63 14.30 -0.39
N VAL A 63 -12.68 13.55 -0.95
CA VAL A 63 -12.42 13.49 -2.39
C VAL A 63 -12.61 12.06 -2.89
N TYR A 64 -13.64 11.85 -3.69
CA TYR A 64 -13.87 10.57 -4.36
C TYR A 64 -12.98 10.45 -5.57
N THR A 65 -12.17 9.40 -5.66
CA THR A 65 -11.18 9.22 -6.72
C THR A 65 -11.38 7.92 -7.50
N GLU A 66 -11.06 7.95 -8.78
CA GLU A 66 -11.06 6.75 -9.64
C GLU A 66 -9.88 6.77 -10.61
N LEU A 67 -9.32 5.59 -10.86
CA LEU A 67 -8.34 5.34 -11.91
C LEU A 67 -8.95 4.43 -12.99
N ARG A 68 -8.98 4.91 -14.23
CA ARG A 68 -9.49 4.19 -15.40
C ARG A 68 -8.44 4.03 -16.49
N SER A 69 -8.58 2.99 -17.31
CA SER A 69 -7.98 2.92 -18.64
C SER A 69 -9.03 3.19 -19.71
N ARG A 70 -8.58 3.72 -20.85
CA ARG A 70 -9.41 3.96 -22.04
C ARG A 70 -8.78 3.32 -23.26
N ARG A 71 -9.59 2.62 -24.04
CA ARG A 71 -9.16 2.01 -25.29
C ARG A 71 -10.22 2.22 -26.37
N GLU A 72 -9.79 2.77 -27.51
CA GLU A 72 -10.63 2.74 -28.71
C GLU A 72 -10.67 1.33 -29.29
N ILE A 73 -11.88 0.81 -29.47
CA ILE A 73 -12.17 -0.45 -30.15
C ILE A 73 -13.15 -0.20 -31.29
N LYS A 74 -13.38 -1.19 -32.17
CA LYS A 74 -14.27 -1.03 -33.33
C LYS A 74 -15.69 -0.59 -32.96
N SER A 75 -16.17 -0.94 -31.76
CA SER A 75 -17.49 -0.59 -31.25
C SER A 75 -17.55 0.72 -30.44
N GLY A 76 -16.46 1.49 -30.40
CA GLY A 76 -16.37 2.76 -29.67
C GLY A 76 -15.32 2.74 -28.55
N LEU A 77 -15.43 3.71 -27.64
CA LEU A 77 -14.54 3.82 -26.48
C LEU A 77 -14.92 2.78 -25.42
N GLN A 78 -13.95 1.96 -25.02
CA GLN A 78 -14.06 1.08 -23.87
C GLN A 78 -13.29 1.69 -22.70
N GLU A 79 -13.97 1.83 -21.56
CA GLU A 79 -13.36 2.22 -20.30
C GLU A 79 -13.32 1.04 -19.34
N LYS A 80 -12.28 0.97 -18.51
CA LYS A 80 -12.17 0.00 -17.42
C LYS A 80 -11.75 0.69 -16.15
N LEU A 81 -12.54 0.52 -15.08
CA LEU A 81 -12.17 0.92 -13.73
C LEU A 81 -11.09 -0.03 -13.19
N HIS A 82 -10.01 0.55 -12.69
CA HIS A 82 -8.91 -0.18 -12.07
C HIS A 82 -8.97 -0.04 -10.58
N PHE A 83 -8.87 1.19 -10.07
CA PHE A 83 -8.90 1.50 -8.65
C PHE A 83 -9.95 2.58 -8.36
N SER A 84 -10.49 2.59 -7.15
CA SER A 84 -11.28 3.70 -6.61
C SER A 84 -11.02 3.84 -5.12
N ALA A 85 -11.06 5.04 -4.59
CA ALA A 85 -10.93 5.29 -3.16
C ALA A 85 -11.60 6.60 -2.76
N THR A 86 -11.62 6.85 -1.46
CA THR A 86 -12.02 8.11 -0.86
C THR A 86 -10.81 8.70 -0.13
N VAL A 87 -10.37 9.90 -0.51
CA VAL A 87 -9.31 10.62 0.19
C VAL A 87 -9.95 11.61 1.15
N HIS A 88 -9.53 11.59 2.41
CA HIS A 88 -9.95 12.53 3.45
C HIS A 88 -8.88 13.58 3.64
N LEU A 89 -9.31 14.84 3.70
CA LEU A 89 -8.43 15.99 3.79
C LEU A 89 -8.86 16.90 4.94
N SER A 90 -7.87 17.46 5.64
CA SER A 90 -8.07 18.48 6.67
C SER A 90 -7.03 19.59 6.53
N GLN A 91 -7.18 20.67 7.30
CA GLN A 91 -6.16 21.74 7.38
C GLN A 91 -4.97 21.37 8.25
N GLU A 92 -5.12 20.34 9.09
CA GLU A 92 -4.07 19.83 9.96
C GLU A 92 -3.75 18.38 9.59
N ALA A 93 -2.47 18.03 9.59
CA ALA A 93 -2.03 16.67 9.38
C ALA A 93 -2.49 15.74 10.52
N ALA A 94 -2.72 14.47 10.20
CA ALA A 94 -3.04 13.48 11.22
C ALA A 94 -1.84 13.30 12.17
N ALA A 95 -2.09 13.32 13.48
CA ALA A 95 -1.05 13.10 14.48
C ALA A 95 -0.65 11.62 14.51
N ALA A 96 0.65 11.34 14.37
CA ALA A 96 1.18 9.99 14.52
C ALA A 96 0.97 9.49 15.97
N PRO A 97 0.33 8.32 16.16
CA PRO A 97 0.30 7.70 17.48
C PRO A 97 1.65 7.04 17.80
N ASP A 98 1.93 6.86 19.09
CA ASP A 98 2.95 5.94 19.57
C ASP A 98 2.30 4.60 19.93
N THR A 99 3.05 3.51 19.79
CA THR A 99 2.63 2.17 20.17
C THR A 99 3.76 1.42 20.86
N ALA A 100 3.42 0.49 21.74
CA ALA A 100 4.44 -0.37 22.33
C ALA A 100 4.93 -1.37 21.27
N PHE A 101 6.23 -1.35 20.97
CA PHE A 101 6.84 -2.26 20.03
C PHE A 101 8.17 -2.79 20.56
N THR A 102 8.40 -4.08 20.35
CA THR A 102 9.69 -4.73 20.61
C THR A 102 10.09 -5.43 19.32
N PRO A 103 11.22 -5.05 18.70
CA PRO A 103 11.72 -5.75 17.51
C PRO A 103 11.89 -7.25 17.76
N PRO A 104 11.59 -8.11 16.77
CA PRO A 104 11.81 -9.55 16.91
C PRO A 104 13.31 -9.86 17.03
N GLU A 105 13.65 -10.86 17.85
CA GLU A 105 15.05 -11.30 18.02
C GLU A 105 15.65 -11.84 16.71
N SER A 106 14.83 -12.44 15.85
CA SER A 106 15.23 -12.99 14.56
C SER A 106 14.09 -12.95 13.55
N LEU A 107 14.45 -12.90 12.26
CA LEU A 107 13.54 -13.07 11.13
C LEU A 107 13.86 -14.42 10.46
N ASP A 108 12.98 -15.41 10.58
CA ASP A 108 13.21 -16.78 10.11
C ASP A 108 12.92 -16.96 8.60
N ILE A 109 12.30 -15.97 7.96
CA ILE A 109 11.99 -15.96 6.53
C ILE A 109 12.86 -14.90 5.85
N PRO A 110 13.96 -15.27 5.17
CA PRO A 110 14.87 -14.32 4.54
C PRO A 110 14.27 -13.73 3.26
N ALA A 111 14.72 -12.52 2.86
CA ALA A 111 14.29 -11.87 1.62
C ALA A 111 14.40 -12.75 0.38
N GLU A 112 15.44 -13.58 0.28
CA GLU A 112 15.64 -14.50 -0.86
C GLU A 112 14.46 -15.46 -1.01
N ALA A 113 14.04 -16.13 0.07
CA ALA A 113 12.91 -17.05 0.05
C ALA A 113 11.59 -16.35 -0.32
N ILE A 114 11.41 -15.10 0.10
CA ILE A 114 10.24 -14.28 -0.25
C ILE A 114 10.27 -13.97 -1.76
N TYR A 115 11.38 -13.46 -2.28
CA TYR A 115 11.48 -12.97 -3.66
C TYR A 115 11.78 -14.05 -4.71
N ASP A 116 12.00 -15.29 -4.28
CA ASP A 116 11.88 -16.48 -5.15
C ASP A 116 10.43 -16.75 -5.54
N ILE A 117 9.46 -16.32 -4.72
CA ILE A 117 8.02 -16.48 -4.96
C ILE A 117 7.40 -15.17 -5.47
N TYR A 118 7.77 -14.04 -4.88
CA TYR A 118 7.20 -12.73 -5.18
C TYR A 118 7.74 -12.15 -6.49
N PHE A 119 6.85 -11.69 -7.36
CA PHE A 119 7.19 -11.17 -8.69
C PHE A 119 7.58 -9.67 -8.71
N HIS A 120 7.92 -9.10 -7.56
CA HIS A 120 8.20 -7.67 -7.41
C HIS A 120 9.55 -7.28 -8.05
N GLY A 121 9.54 -6.12 -8.72
CA GLY A 121 10.76 -5.50 -9.26
C GLY A 121 11.61 -4.86 -8.14
N PRO A 122 12.88 -4.51 -8.42
CA PRO A 122 13.86 -4.13 -7.39
C PRO A 122 13.41 -3.01 -6.43
N ALA A 123 12.73 -1.98 -6.92
CA ALA A 123 12.25 -0.86 -6.10
C ALA A 123 11.11 -1.23 -5.13
N TYR A 124 10.48 -2.38 -5.34
CA TYR A 124 9.37 -2.91 -4.54
C TYR A 124 9.73 -4.25 -3.86
N ARG A 125 11.03 -4.58 -3.77
CA ARG A 125 11.51 -5.67 -2.91
C ARG A 125 11.73 -5.14 -1.49
N VAL A 126 10.65 -4.65 -0.89
CA VAL A 126 10.65 -3.84 0.33
C VAL A 126 10.98 -4.61 1.61
N MET A 127 11.10 -5.94 1.62
CA MET A 127 11.36 -6.72 2.83
C MET A 127 12.81 -7.25 2.87
N ALA A 128 13.54 -6.94 3.94
CA ALA A 128 14.82 -7.60 4.25
C ALA A 128 14.62 -9.02 4.81
N GLY A 129 13.45 -9.27 5.40
CA GLY A 129 13.04 -10.55 5.95
C GLY A 129 11.76 -10.41 6.75
N ALA A 130 11.21 -11.55 7.17
CA ALA A 130 9.99 -11.59 7.96
C ALA A 130 10.01 -12.74 8.99
N THR A 131 9.07 -12.68 9.92
CA THR A 131 8.71 -13.81 10.78
C THR A 131 7.20 -13.89 10.94
N VAL A 132 6.68 -15.09 11.23
CA VAL A 132 5.26 -15.35 11.42
C VAL A 132 5.07 -16.16 12.71
N ALA A 133 4.22 -15.68 13.60
CA ALA A 133 3.88 -16.34 14.86
C ALA A 133 2.37 -16.25 15.11
N GLY A 134 1.67 -17.39 14.95
CA GLY A 134 0.22 -17.45 15.05
C GLY A 134 -0.43 -16.53 14.02
N ASP A 135 -1.26 -15.59 14.50
CA ASP A 135 -1.99 -14.66 13.65
C ASP A 135 -1.21 -13.36 13.37
N GLN A 136 0.06 -13.28 13.78
CA GLN A 136 0.89 -12.10 13.55
C GLN A 136 2.03 -12.42 12.58
N ALA A 137 2.34 -11.46 11.71
CA ALA A 137 3.56 -11.42 10.92
C ALA A 137 4.30 -10.09 11.14
N ILE A 138 5.62 -10.15 11.18
CA ILE A 138 6.48 -8.96 11.25
C ILE A 138 7.42 -8.98 10.06
N GLY A 139 7.41 -7.91 9.26
CA GLY A 139 8.33 -7.70 8.14
C GLY A 139 9.26 -6.53 8.40
N LEU A 140 10.55 -6.71 8.16
CA LEU A 140 11.56 -5.63 8.26
C LEU A 140 11.72 -4.97 6.89
N LEU A 141 11.66 -3.64 6.84
CA LEU A 141 11.94 -2.87 5.63
C LEU A 141 13.37 -3.13 5.15
N ALA A 142 13.54 -3.28 3.84
CA ALA A 142 14.84 -3.39 3.19
C ALA A 142 15.55 -2.03 3.09
N ASP A 143 16.85 -2.04 3.31
CA ASP A 143 17.72 -0.87 3.10
C ASP A 143 18.08 -0.69 1.61
N ASP A 144 18.55 0.51 1.26
CA ASP A 144 19.14 0.85 -0.06
C ASP A 144 18.24 0.51 -1.27
N LEU A 145 16.92 0.65 -1.11
CA LEU A 145 15.96 0.44 -2.19
C LEU A 145 16.22 1.40 -3.36
N PRO A 146 16.25 0.91 -4.62
CA PRO A 146 16.42 1.79 -5.77
C PRO A 146 15.18 2.69 -5.94
N PRO A 147 15.31 3.83 -6.65
CA PRO A 147 14.21 4.76 -6.86
C PRO A 147 12.95 4.08 -7.42
N ASN A 148 11.81 4.35 -6.82
CA ASN A 148 10.48 3.91 -7.25
C ASN A 148 9.77 4.91 -8.17
N VAL A 149 10.29 6.14 -8.27
CA VAL A 149 9.77 7.25 -9.08
C VAL A 149 10.89 7.99 -9.82
N ASN A 150 10.52 8.83 -10.79
CA ASN A 150 11.44 9.68 -11.55
C ASN A 150 10.85 11.11 -11.66
N PRO A 151 11.51 12.15 -11.12
CA PRO A 151 12.81 12.13 -10.46
C PRO A 151 12.81 11.32 -9.15
N ALA A 152 13.98 10.81 -8.76
CA ALA A 152 14.13 9.86 -7.65
C ALA A 152 13.76 10.44 -6.27
N ASP A 153 13.80 11.77 -6.15
CA ASP A 153 13.49 12.55 -4.96
C ASP A 153 12.13 13.24 -5.06
N ALA A 154 11.27 12.82 -6.00
CA ALA A 154 9.90 13.32 -6.06
C ALA A 154 9.21 13.09 -4.70
N PRO A 155 8.55 14.13 -4.15
CA PRO A 155 7.86 13.99 -2.88
C PRO A 155 6.71 12.99 -3.01
N GLU A 156 6.57 12.15 -2.00
CA GLU A 156 5.44 11.22 -1.86
C GLU A 156 4.53 11.70 -0.73
N VAL A 157 3.25 11.37 -0.84
CA VAL A 157 2.20 11.75 0.12
C VAL A 157 1.87 10.58 1.04
N MET A 158 1.72 9.37 0.50
CA MET A 158 1.18 8.21 1.22
C MET A 158 2.24 7.19 1.64
N ALA A 159 3.54 7.50 1.53
CA ALA A 159 4.63 6.57 1.82
C ALA A 159 4.44 5.17 1.16
N PRO A 160 4.38 5.08 -0.20
CA PRO A 160 3.93 3.89 -0.91
C PRO A 160 4.70 2.62 -0.55
N ARG A 161 6.01 2.72 -0.30
CA ARG A 161 6.85 1.58 0.09
C ARG A 161 6.54 1.08 1.51
N LEU A 162 6.10 1.94 2.42
CA LEU A 162 5.66 1.54 3.76
C LEU A 162 4.29 0.84 3.71
N ILE A 163 3.37 1.31 2.87
CA ILE A 163 2.10 0.60 2.63
C ILE A 163 2.38 -0.76 1.95
N GLU A 164 3.32 -0.81 1.01
CA GLU A 164 3.71 -2.06 0.35
C GLU A 164 4.32 -3.05 1.34
N LEU A 165 5.10 -2.56 2.31
CA LEU A 165 5.65 -3.38 3.39
C LEU A 165 4.52 -4.08 4.17
N CYS A 166 3.42 -3.37 4.47
CA CYS A 166 2.23 -3.98 5.06
C CYS A 166 1.62 -5.06 4.16
N PHE A 167 1.41 -4.75 2.87
CA PHE A 167 0.81 -5.69 1.92
C PHE A 167 1.62 -6.97 1.76
N GLN A 168 2.93 -6.83 1.60
CA GLN A 168 3.83 -7.96 1.42
C GLN A 168 3.98 -8.78 2.71
N THR A 169 4.01 -8.13 3.88
CA THR A 169 4.05 -8.84 5.17
C THR A 169 2.76 -9.65 5.41
N ALA A 170 1.59 -9.10 5.05
CA ALA A 170 0.32 -9.83 5.07
C ALA A 170 0.34 -11.03 4.11
N GLY A 171 0.89 -10.85 2.91
CA GLY A 171 1.05 -11.95 1.96
C GLY A 171 2.02 -13.03 2.44
N VAL A 172 3.07 -12.68 3.21
CA VAL A 172 3.98 -13.66 3.83
C VAL A 172 3.23 -14.48 4.88
N TRP A 173 2.37 -13.84 5.69
CA TRP A 173 1.50 -14.56 6.62
C TRP A 173 0.62 -15.58 5.89
N GLN A 174 -0.06 -15.16 4.81
CA GLN A 174 -0.94 -16.04 4.03
C GLN A 174 -0.17 -17.19 3.37
N LEU A 175 1.03 -16.94 2.85
CA LEU A 175 1.88 -17.99 2.31
C LEU A 175 2.27 -19.00 3.38
N ARG A 176 2.71 -18.52 4.55
CA ARG A 176 3.18 -19.40 5.63
C ARG A 176 2.05 -20.24 6.22
N GLN A 177 0.89 -19.64 6.46
CA GLN A 177 -0.23 -20.28 7.14
C GLN A 177 -1.13 -21.07 6.20
N GLN A 178 -1.30 -20.62 4.95
CA GLN A 178 -2.29 -21.17 4.01
C GLN A 178 -1.69 -21.69 2.70
N GLY A 179 -0.41 -21.43 2.43
CA GLY A 179 0.25 -21.81 1.18
C GLY A 179 -0.33 -21.08 -0.04
N LYS A 180 -0.94 -19.90 0.15
CA LYS A 180 -1.62 -19.14 -0.91
C LYS A 180 -0.89 -17.86 -1.23
N MET A 181 -0.74 -17.60 -2.52
CA MET A 181 -0.46 -16.27 -3.04
C MET A 181 -1.76 -15.50 -3.18
N ALA A 182 -1.73 -14.20 -2.91
CA ALA A 182 -2.89 -13.34 -3.06
C ALA A 182 -2.49 -11.98 -3.66
N LEU A 183 -3.47 -11.30 -4.25
CA LEU A 183 -3.34 -9.91 -4.71
C LEU A 183 -4.20 -9.00 -3.83
N PRO A 184 -3.86 -7.70 -3.73
CA PRO A 184 -4.73 -6.70 -3.11
C PRO A 184 -6.14 -6.74 -3.69
N LEU A 185 -7.16 -6.76 -2.84
CA LEU A 185 -8.57 -6.69 -3.21
C LEU A 185 -9.19 -5.36 -2.75
N SER A 186 -9.00 -5.01 -1.48
CA SER A 186 -9.47 -3.74 -0.91
C SER A 186 -8.74 -3.41 0.39
N LEU A 187 -8.91 -2.18 0.86
CA LEU A 187 -8.64 -1.78 2.26
C LEU A 187 -9.73 -0.83 2.75
N ASP A 188 -10.01 -0.85 4.06
CA ASP A 188 -11.01 0.03 4.66
C ASP A 188 -10.41 1.41 4.96
N SER A 189 -9.19 1.45 5.48
CA SER A 189 -8.48 2.69 5.74
C SER A 189 -6.97 2.51 5.74
N VAL A 190 -6.25 3.51 5.23
CA VAL A 190 -4.81 3.68 5.40
C VAL A 190 -4.50 5.14 5.71
N THR A 191 -3.62 5.37 6.68
CA THR A 191 -3.10 6.68 7.06
C THR A 191 -1.58 6.61 7.03
N ALA A 192 -0.95 7.53 6.30
CA ALA A 192 0.49 7.75 6.32
C ALA A 192 0.76 9.00 7.17
N TYR A 193 1.48 8.82 8.27
CA TYR A 193 1.85 9.91 9.17
C TYR A 193 3.23 10.48 8.84
N GLN A 194 4.11 9.66 8.27
CA GLN A 194 5.52 9.97 8.01
C GLN A 194 6.02 9.17 6.80
N GLN A 195 7.02 9.71 6.11
CA GLN A 195 7.69 9.07 4.99
C GLN A 195 8.82 8.14 5.43
N GLU A 196 9.17 7.17 4.59
CA GLU A 196 10.32 6.26 4.79
C GLU A 196 11.62 7.01 5.15
N ARG A 197 11.89 8.09 4.41
CA ARG A 197 13.10 8.92 4.56
C ARG A 197 13.21 9.67 5.88
N GLU A 198 12.13 9.73 6.67
CA GLU A 198 12.11 10.42 7.97
C GLU A 198 12.55 9.51 9.12
N ALA A 199 12.72 8.22 8.85
CA ALA A 199 13.14 7.26 9.85
C ALA A 199 14.60 7.42 10.27
N ASP A 200 14.83 7.43 11.59
CA ASP A 200 16.14 7.33 12.21
C ASP A 200 16.28 5.94 12.86
N GLY A 201 16.34 4.90 12.01
CA GLY A 201 16.42 3.51 12.44
C GLY A 201 15.64 2.55 11.53
N ARG A 202 15.45 1.32 12.02
CA ARG A 202 14.77 0.27 11.26
C ARG A 202 13.25 0.43 11.35
N LEU A 203 12.58 0.18 10.23
CA LEU A 203 11.12 0.17 10.14
C LEU A 203 10.57 -1.25 10.01
N TYR A 204 9.51 -1.53 10.75
CA TYR A 204 8.87 -2.83 10.81
C TYR A 204 7.39 -2.71 10.48
N ALA A 205 6.90 -3.51 9.54
CA ALA A 205 5.46 -3.75 9.44
C ALA A 205 5.07 -4.82 10.46
N VAL A 206 4.14 -4.49 11.35
CA VAL A 206 3.46 -5.43 12.24
C VAL A 206 2.07 -5.67 11.66
N VAL A 207 1.85 -6.88 11.16
CA VAL A 207 0.58 -7.28 10.53
C VAL A 207 -0.12 -8.29 11.43
N GLN A 208 -1.40 -8.02 11.69
CA GLN A 208 -2.32 -8.90 12.38
C GLN A 208 -3.34 -9.46 11.38
N ALA A 209 -3.38 -10.77 11.24
CA ALA A 209 -4.45 -11.48 10.56
C ALA A 209 -5.71 -11.48 11.45
N VAL A 210 -6.85 -11.25 10.81
CA VAL A 210 -8.19 -11.25 11.41
C VAL A 210 -9.00 -12.32 10.70
N ASP A 211 -9.80 -13.07 11.47
CA ASP A 211 -10.67 -14.13 10.98
C ASP A 211 -9.95 -15.10 10.03
N ASP A 212 -8.83 -15.68 10.48
CA ASP A 212 -7.97 -16.59 9.70
C ASP A 212 -7.49 -15.96 8.37
N GLY A 213 -7.19 -14.66 8.39
CA GLY A 213 -6.64 -13.95 7.24
C GLY A 213 -7.65 -13.64 6.14
N GLU A 214 -8.95 -13.60 6.47
CA GLU A 214 -9.96 -12.93 5.64
C GLU A 214 -9.69 -11.43 5.55
N GLU A 215 -9.09 -10.85 6.60
CA GLU A 215 -8.74 -9.44 6.70
C GLU A 215 -7.41 -9.26 7.46
N PHE A 216 -6.72 -8.14 7.21
CA PHE A 216 -5.50 -7.75 7.90
C PHE A 216 -5.59 -6.31 8.43
N ALA A 217 -5.11 -6.14 9.66
CA ALA A 217 -4.73 -4.84 10.22
C ALA A 217 -3.20 -4.75 10.27
N ALA A 218 -2.65 -3.57 10.03
CA ALA A 218 -1.21 -3.38 9.98
C ALA A 218 -0.77 -2.01 10.49
N GLN A 219 0.44 -1.96 11.04
CA GLN A 219 1.15 -0.72 11.34
C GLN A 219 2.59 -0.82 10.85
N VAL A 220 3.17 0.28 10.38
CA VAL A 220 4.62 0.42 10.24
C VAL A 220 5.15 1.23 11.40
N VAL A 221 6.12 0.68 12.13
CA VAL A 221 6.68 1.26 13.36
C VAL A 221 8.20 1.25 13.33
N ASP A 222 8.82 2.23 13.99
CA ASP A 222 10.24 2.19 14.30
C ASP A 222 10.54 1.45 15.62
N GLU A 223 11.81 1.32 15.96
CA GLU A 223 12.29 0.65 17.17
C GLU A 223 11.88 1.36 18.48
N ASN A 224 11.45 2.61 18.41
CA ASN A 224 10.92 3.37 19.55
C ASN A 224 9.40 3.30 19.66
N GLY A 225 8.74 2.63 18.71
CA GLY A 225 7.28 2.50 18.67
C GLY A 225 6.56 3.67 18.00
N ARG A 226 7.28 4.56 17.30
CA ARG A 226 6.65 5.64 16.55
C ARG A 226 5.98 5.08 15.31
N VAL A 227 4.71 5.41 15.07
CA VAL A 227 3.95 4.90 13.92
C VAL A 227 4.16 5.77 12.68
N TYR A 228 4.42 5.13 11.54
CA TYR A 228 4.61 5.75 10.22
C TYR A 228 3.38 5.54 9.34
N VAL A 229 2.80 4.34 9.39
CA VAL A 229 1.58 3.98 8.66
C VAL A 229 0.66 3.20 9.58
N THR A 230 -0.65 3.44 9.50
CA THR A 230 -1.67 2.52 10.02
C THR A 230 -2.60 2.13 8.89
N LEU A 231 -2.95 0.85 8.84
CA LEU A 231 -3.82 0.27 7.84
C LEU A 231 -4.80 -0.70 8.51
N SER A 232 -6.06 -0.68 8.08
CA SER A 232 -7.11 -1.57 8.55
C SER A 232 -7.96 -2.07 7.40
N GLY A 233 -8.58 -3.24 7.56
CA GLY A 233 -9.50 -3.76 6.57
C GLY A 233 -8.84 -4.24 5.28
N TYR A 234 -7.52 -4.50 5.27
CA TYR A 234 -6.84 -4.96 4.06
C TYR A 234 -7.28 -6.38 3.74
N ARG A 235 -7.83 -6.57 2.55
CA ARG A 235 -8.34 -7.84 2.06
C ARG A 235 -7.65 -8.19 0.76
N THR A 236 -7.54 -9.48 0.52
CA THR A 236 -6.82 -10.01 -0.63
C THR A 236 -7.69 -11.01 -1.40
N VAL A 237 -7.35 -11.23 -2.66
CA VAL A 237 -7.95 -12.27 -3.49
C VAL A 237 -6.89 -13.30 -3.84
N ALA A 238 -7.15 -14.56 -3.48
CA ALA A 238 -6.22 -15.66 -3.72
C ALA A 238 -6.01 -15.91 -5.23
N LEU A 239 -4.76 -16.13 -5.61
CA LEU A 239 -4.42 -16.61 -6.95
C LEU A 239 -4.62 -18.14 -7.01
N PRO A 240 -4.95 -18.70 -8.20
CA PRO A 240 -5.02 -20.14 -8.37
C PRO A 240 -3.66 -20.81 -8.08
N GLY A 241 -3.68 -21.94 -7.36
CA GLY A 241 -2.49 -22.73 -7.04
C GLY A 241 -2.09 -22.67 -5.56
N THR A 242 -1.06 -23.43 -5.19
CA THR A 242 -0.45 -23.44 -3.86
C THR A 242 1.07 -23.35 -3.96
N VAL A 243 1.70 -22.67 -3.00
CA VAL A 243 3.15 -22.44 -2.92
C VAL A 243 3.60 -22.59 -1.46
N GLN A 244 4.86 -22.92 -1.21
CA GLN A 244 5.43 -23.04 0.14
C GLN A 244 6.68 -22.16 0.28
N LEU A 245 6.80 -21.48 1.42
CA LEU A 245 7.96 -20.70 1.88
C LEU A 245 9.03 -21.60 2.50
#